data_AF-A0A135L2F1-F1
#
_entry.id   AF-A0A135L2F1-F1
#
_cell.length_a   1.000
_cell.length_b   1.000
_cell.length_c   1.000
_cell.angle_alpha   90.00
_cell.angle_beta   90.00
_cell.angle_gamma   90.00
#
_symmetry.space_group_name_H-M   'P 1'
#
loop_
_entity.id
_entity.type
_entity.pdbx_description
1 polymer ?
#
loop_
_entity_poly.entity_id
_entity_poly.type
_entity_poly.pdbx_seq_one_letter_code
_entity_poly.pdbx_strand_id
1 'polypeptide(L)'
;MKKSDWFLLAIILSTFAIGLILSPQLPDQIPTHWNIQGEVDSYGEKWQAILLFPGLNLFLFFLFFVTPKIDPRKESYAKFAGVYIVFRWSIHLFLALIYLLTLLYAIKGADQIPNYLRVGFIVPFLVSVLFIIIGNYSGKIKDNYFIGIRTPWTLCSKEVWYKTHRLAGKLFVITGILGIIGSLFQGMIAFILLIGSLLISVGVITLYSYLQYQKEIKGK
;
A
#
# COMPACT_ATOMS: atom_id res chain seq x y z
N MET A 1 19.37 -13.04 -4.65
CA MET A 1 17.92 -13.15 -4.32
C MET A 1 17.77 -14.25 -3.30
N LYS A 2 16.91 -14.07 -2.29
CA LYS A 2 16.60 -15.10 -1.29
C LYS A 2 15.49 -16.03 -1.80
N LYS A 3 15.28 -17.20 -1.18
CA LYS A 3 14.16 -18.10 -1.51
C LYS A 3 12.80 -17.38 -1.51
N SER A 4 12.59 -16.46 -0.58
CA SER A 4 11.37 -15.64 -0.49
C SER A 4 11.16 -14.73 -1.72
N ASP A 5 12.23 -14.23 -2.34
CA ASP A 5 12.13 -13.36 -3.51
C ASP A 5 11.64 -14.16 -4.73
N TRP A 6 12.11 -15.40 -4.88
CA TRP A 6 11.66 -16.29 -5.95
C TRP A 6 10.20 -16.68 -5.82
N PHE A 7 9.75 -16.98 -4.59
CA PHE A 7 8.35 -17.28 -4.35
C PHE A 7 7.45 -16.06 -4.63
N LEU A 8 7.87 -14.87 -4.20
CA LEU A 8 7.14 -13.65 -4.50
C LEU A 8 7.09 -13.36 -6.01
N LEU A 9 8.21 -13.56 -6.72
CA LEU A 9 8.25 -13.44 -8.17
C LEU A 9 7.32 -14.45 -8.85
N ALA A 10 7.26 -15.69 -8.37
CA ALA A 10 6.33 -16.70 -8.89
C ALA A 10 4.86 -16.28 -8.72
N ILE A 11 4.49 -15.66 -7.60
CA ILE A 11 3.14 -15.08 -7.41
C ILE A 11 2.88 -13.96 -8.42
N ILE A 12 3.85 -13.09 -8.67
CA ILE A 12 3.67 -11.99 -9.64
C ILE A 12 3.55 -12.55 -11.06
N LEU A 13 4.38 -13.54 -11.43
CA LEU A 13 4.29 -14.16 -12.74
C LEU A 13 3.00 -14.97 -12.92
N SER A 14 2.43 -15.52 -11.84
CA SER A 14 1.14 -16.19 -11.94
C SER A 14 0.00 -15.22 -12.24
N THR A 15 0.09 -13.93 -11.85
CA THR A 15 -0.95 -12.97 -12.24
C THR A 15 -0.94 -12.69 -13.75
N PHE A 16 0.23 -12.66 -14.40
CA PHE A 16 0.31 -12.63 -15.87
C PHE A 16 -0.35 -13.87 -16.48
N ALA A 17 -0.01 -15.06 -15.99
CA ALA A 17 -0.58 -16.31 -16.48
C ALA A 17 -2.10 -16.33 -16.34
N ILE A 18 -2.63 -15.91 -15.18
CA ILE A 18 -4.08 -15.82 -14.94
C ILE A 18 -4.74 -14.86 -15.93
N GLY A 19 -4.17 -13.67 -16.13
CA GLY A 19 -4.71 -12.69 -17.08
C GLY A 19 -4.76 -13.22 -18.52
N LEU A 20 -3.71 -13.91 -18.95
CA LEU A 20 -3.64 -14.54 -20.29
C LEU A 20 -4.61 -15.72 -20.43
N ILE A 21 -4.74 -16.57 -19.41
CA ILE A 21 -5.67 -17.71 -19.42
C ILE A 21 -7.12 -17.23 -19.47
N LEU A 22 -7.45 -16.16 -18.74
CA LEU A 22 -8.80 -15.60 -18.69
C LEU A 22 -9.11 -14.65 -19.86
N SER A 23 -8.13 -14.28 -20.69
CA SER A 23 -8.31 -13.33 -21.80
C SER A 23 -9.45 -13.68 -22.77
N PRO A 24 -9.77 -14.96 -23.07
CA PRO A 24 -10.91 -15.30 -23.93
C PRO A 24 -12.28 -15.00 -23.30
N GLN A 25 -12.37 -14.92 -21.97
CA GLN A 25 -13.60 -14.64 -21.24
C GLN A 25 -13.76 -13.14 -20.92
N LEU A 26 -12.68 -12.37 -21.06
CA LEU A 26 -12.66 -10.95 -20.72
C LEU A 26 -13.24 -10.10 -21.87
N PRO A 27 -14.07 -9.09 -21.54
CA PRO A 27 -14.54 -8.11 -22.52
C PRO A 27 -13.38 -7.27 -23.07
N ASP A 28 -13.59 -6.62 -24.21
CA ASP A 28 -12.60 -5.72 -24.84
C ASP A 28 -12.29 -4.49 -23.97
N GLN A 29 -13.22 -4.11 -23.08
CA GLN A 29 -13.06 -3.03 -22.12
C GLN A 29 -13.14 -3.55 -20.69
N ILE A 30 -12.12 -3.26 -19.89
CA ILE A 30 -12.00 -3.70 -18.49
C ILE A 30 -12.11 -2.48 -17.57
N PRO A 31 -12.85 -2.55 -16.46
CA PRO A 31 -12.88 -1.51 -15.44
C PRO A 31 -11.47 -1.15 -14.94
N THR A 32 -11.11 0.13 -15.00
CA THR A 32 -9.80 0.64 -14.55
C THR A 32 -9.89 1.61 -13.39
N HIS A 33 -11.08 2.18 -13.14
CA HIS A 33 -11.31 3.10 -12.03
C HIS A 33 -12.73 2.92 -11.48
N TRP A 34 -12.88 3.24 -10.19
CA TRP A 34 -14.15 3.25 -9.49
C TRP A 34 -14.28 4.56 -8.71
N ASN A 35 -15.49 5.12 -8.70
CA ASN A 35 -15.80 6.32 -7.95
C ASN A 35 -15.89 6.04 -6.43
N ILE A 36 -16.19 7.08 -5.64
CA ILE A 36 -16.30 6.98 -4.17
C ILE A 36 -17.44 6.03 -3.74
N GLN A 37 -18.46 5.87 -4.57
CA GLN A 37 -19.59 4.96 -4.36
C GLN A 37 -19.24 3.51 -4.69
N GLY A 38 -18.07 3.25 -5.25
CA GLY A 38 -17.63 1.91 -5.67
C GLY A 38 -18.23 1.47 -7.00
N GLU A 39 -18.71 2.41 -7.82
CA GLU A 39 -19.23 2.19 -9.16
C GLU A 39 -18.13 2.43 -10.20
N VAL A 40 -18.15 1.69 -11.30
CA VAL A 40 -17.16 1.86 -12.37
C VAL A 40 -17.44 3.17 -13.11
N ASP A 41 -16.46 4.07 -13.16
CA ASP A 41 -16.55 5.35 -13.88
C ASP A 41 -15.48 5.49 -14.98
N SER A 42 -14.58 4.51 -15.12
CA SER A 42 -13.59 4.45 -16.20
C SER A 42 -13.26 3.02 -16.63
N TYR A 43 -13.01 2.85 -17.92
CA TYR A 43 -12.64 1.60 -18.57
C TYR A 43 -11.36 1.78 -19.36
N GLY A 44 -10.56 0.72 -19.43
CA GLY A 44 -9.36 0.62 -20.25
C GLY A 44 -9.43 -0.52 -21.25
N GLU A 45 -8.54 -0.50 -22.22
CA GLU A 45 -8.39 -1.58 -23.20
C GLU A 45 -7.93 -2.87 -22.49
N LYS A 46 -8.49 -4.00 -22.91
CA LYS A 46 -8.28 -5.32 -22.30
C LYS A 46 -6.80 -5.69 -22.11
N TRP A 47 -5.99 -5.60 -23.16
CA TRP A 47 -4.58 -5.96 -23.09
C TRP A 47 -3.77 -5.00 -22.25
N GLN A 48 -4.11 -3.71 -22.28
CA GLN A 48 -3.56 -2.74 -21.35
C GLN A 48 -3.83 -3.15 -19.90
N ALA A 49 -5.07 -3.50 -19.54
CA ALA A 49 -5.38 -3.94 -18.18
C ALA A 49 -4.70 -5.28 -17.81
N ILE A 50 -4.66 -6.25 -18.73
CA ILE A 50 -4.03 -7.55 -18.50
C ILE A 50 -2.52 -7.41 -18.24
N LEU A 51 -1.82 -6.52 -18.96
CA LEU A 51 -0.36 -6.41 -18.90
C LEU A 51 0.13 -5.31 -17.95
N LEU A 52 -0.55 -4.16 -17.89
CA LEU A 52 -0.07 -2.99 -17.16
C LEU A 52 -0.09 -3.21 -15.64
N PHE A 53 -1.15 -3.82 -15.09
CA PHE A 53 -1.26 -4.04 -13.64
C PHE A 53 -0.22 -5.06 -13.13
N PRO A 54 -0.10 -6.27 -13.71
CA PRO A 54 1.00 -7.19 -13.39
C PRO A 54 2.38 -6.60 -13.70
N GLY A 55 2.51 -5.84 -14.79
CA GLY A 55 3.73 -5.12 -15.18
C GLY A 55 4.17 -4.10 -14.13
N LEU A 56 3.25 -3.31 -13.59
CA LEU A 56 3.51 -2.38 -12.50
C LEU A 56 3.96 -3.13 -11.23
N ASN A 57 3.31 -4.25 -10.91
CA ASN A 57 3.70 -5.06 -9.74
C ASN A 57 5.11 -5.65 -9.91
N LEU A 58 5.44 -6.13 -11.11
CA LEU A 58 6.78 -6.63 -11.46
C LEU A 58 7.82 -5.50 -11.43
N PHE A 59 7.47 -4.32 -11.93
CA PHE A 59 8.32 -3.15 -11.83
C PHE A 59 8.62 -2.79 -10.38
N LEU A 60 7.60 -2.76 -9.51
CA LEU A 60 7.75 -2.49 -8.08
C LEU A 60 8.59 -3.58 -7.38
N PHE A 61 8.49 -4.83 -7.83
CA PHE A 61 9.35 -5.91 -7.34
C PHE A 61 10.83 -5.61 -7.56
N PHE A 62 11.20 -5.23 -8.79
CA PHE A 62 12.57 -4.86 -9.10
C PHE A 62 12.98 -3.55 -8.42
N LEU A 63 12.09 -2.57 -8.34
CA LEU A 63 12.34 -1.33 -7.61
C LEU A 63 12.70 -1.61 -6.15
N PHE A 64 11.88 -2.39 -5.43
CA PHE A 64 12.18 -2.78 -4.05
C PHE A 64 13.33 -3.80 -3.95
N PHE A 65 13.67 -4.52 -5.02
CA PHE A 65 14.90 -5.31 -4.99
C PHE A 65 16.16 -4.44 -5.07
N VAL A 66 16.08 -3.30 -5.76
CA VAL A 66 17.21 -2.39 -6.02
C VAL A 66 17.36 -1.32 -4.94
N THR A 67 16.26 -0.75 -4.40
CA THR A 67 16.32 0.40 -3.48
C THR A 67 17.25 0.22 -2.28
N PRO A 68 17.32 -0.94 -1.59
CA PRO A 68 18.25 -1.13 -0.47
C PRO A 68 19.72 -1.10 -0.87
N LYS A 69 20.03 -1.38 -2.14
CA LYS A 69 21.40 -1.48 -2.66
C LYS A 69 21.96 -0.12 -3.04
N ILE A 70 21.09 0.79 -3.48
CA ILE A 70 21.45 2.14 -3.93
C ILE A 70 21.25 3.20 -2.83
N ASP A 71 20.62 2.85 -1.71
CA ASP A 71 20.46 3.76 -0.57
C ASP A 71 21.82 4.15 0.03
N PRO A 72 22.12 5.46 0.20
CA PRO A 72 23.33 5.90 0.89
C PRO A 72 23.49 5.31 2.30
N ARG A 73 22.37 4.97 2.96
CA ARG A 73 22.30 4.29 4.27
C ARG A 73 21.97 2.80 4.14
N LYS A 74 22.46 2.11 3.11
CA LYS A 74 22.23 0.67 2.85
C LYS A 74 22.46 -0.24 4.06
N GLU A 75 23.41 0.09 4.93
CA GLU A 75 23.71 -0.68 6.16
C GLU A 75 22.53 -0.71 7.15
N SER A 76 21.64 0.29 7.11
CA SER A 76 20.44 0.32 7.94
C SER A 76 19.49 -0.83 7.62
N TYR A 77 19.43 -1.31 6.37
CA TYR A 77 18.49 -2.36 5.95
C TYR A 77 18.75 -3.70 6.65
N ALA A 78 20.00 -4.01 6.99
CA ALA A 78 20.33 -5.21 7.76
C ALA A 78 19.62 -5.22 9.13
N LYS A 79 19.41 -4.04 9.74
CA LYS A 79 18.81 -3.86 11.07
C LYS A 79 17.28 -3.99 11.07
N PHE A 80 16.63 -3.94 9.91
CA PHE A 80 15.17 -4.11 9.79
C PHE A 80 14.76 -5.02 8.61
N ALA A 81 15.63 -5.95 8.21
CA ALA A 81 15.40 -6.78 7.03
C ALA A 81 14.06 -7.56 7.06
N GLY A 82 13.66 -8.06 8.23
CA GLY A 82 12.36 -8.74 8.40
C GLY A 82 11.17 -7.79 8.15
N VAL A 83 11.24 -6.57 8.68
CA VAL A 83 10.24 -5.53 8.44
C VAL A 83 10.17 -5.19 6.96
N TYR A 84 11.32 -5.05 6.32
CA TYR A 84 11.38 -4.75 4.90
C TYR A 84 10.74 -5.84 4.02
N ILE A 85 10.94 -7.11 4.38
CA ILE A 85 10.26 -8.23 3.73
C ILE A 85 8.75 -8.11 3.89
N VAL A 86 8.24 -7.84 5.10
CA VAL A 86 6.81 -7.65 5.33
C VAL A 86 6.25 -6.54 4.43
N PHE A 87 6.88 -5.36 4.40
CA PHE A 87 6.46 -4.26 3.53
C PHE A 87 6.37 -4.65 2.06
N ARG A 88 7.43 -5.31 1.55
CA ARG A 88 7.46 -5.79 0.16
C ARG A 88 6.29 -6.74 -0.08
N TRP A 89 6.15 -7.79 0.71
CA TRP A 89 5.11 -8.79 0.52
C TRP A 89 3.70 -8.19 0.60
N SER A 90 3.44 -7.32 1.58
CA SER A 90 2.13 -6.68 1.73
C SER A 90 1.74 -5.86 0.51
N ILE A 91 2.66 -5.08 -0.06
CA ILE A 91 2.38 -4.29 -1.27
C ILE A 91 2.09 -5.19 -2.48
N HIS A 92 2.92 -6.22 -2.71
CA HIS A 92 2.76 -7.07 -3.89
C HIS A 92 1.52 -7.96 -3.82
N LEU A 93 1.20 -8.48 -2.64
CA LEU A 93 -0.03 -9.25 -2.42
C LEU A 93 -1.27 -8.36 -2.53
N PHE A 94 -1.21 -7.13 -2.01
CA PHE A 94 -2.27 -6.15 -2.19
C PHE A 94 -2.53 -5.88 -3.68
N LEU A 95 -1.49 -5.58 -4.46
CA LEU A 95 -1.62 -5.32 -5.90
C LEU A 95 -2.11 -6.54 -6.67
N ALA A 96 -1.63 -7.74 -6.34
CA ALA A 96 -2.11 -8.97 -6.94
C ALA A 96 -3.60 -9.21 -6.65
N LEU A 97 -4.04 -8.96 -5.40
CA LEU A 97 -5.43 -9.13 -5.02
C LEU A 97 -6.34 -8.09 -5.71
N ILE A 98 -5.92 -6.83 -5.80
CA ILE A 98 -6.65 -5.80 -6.57
C ILE A 98 -6.80 -6.23 -8.02
N TYR A 99 -5.72 -6.72 -8.65
CA TYR A 99 -5.78 -7.20 -10.02
C TYR A 99 -6.75 -8.38 -10.21
N LEU A 100 -6.72 -9.37 -9.31
CA LEU A 100 -7.67 -10.49 -9.35
C LEU A 100 -9.11 -10.04 -9.17
N LEU A 101 -9.36 -9.05 -8.30
CA LEU A 101 -10.68 -8.44 -8.15
C LEU A 101 -11.13 -7.72 -9.43
N THR A 102 -10.23 -6.99 -10.10
CA THR A 102 -10.52 -6.35 -11.39
C THR A 102 -10.92 -7.37 -12.45
N LEU A 103 -10.19 -8.48 -12.60
CA LEU A 103 -10.54 -9.54 -13.56
C LEU A 103 -11.87 -10.21 -13.20
N LEU A 104 -12.12 -10.46 -11.90
CA LEU A 104 -13.38 -11.02 -11.44
C LEU A 104 -14.55 -10.10 -11.79
N TYR A 105 -14.39 -8.79 -11.60
CA TYR A 105 -15.40 -7.79 -11.92
C TYR A 105 -15.65 -7.71 -13.43
N ALA A 106 -14.60 -7.81 -14.23
CA ALA A 106 -14.69 -7.81 -15.70
C ALA A 106 -15.41 -9.05 -16.25
N ILE A 107 -15.27 -10.22 -15.61
CA ILE A 107 -15.92 -11.47 -16.06
C ILE A 107 -17.37 -11.54 -15.61
N LYS A 108 -17.65 -11.24 -14.33
CA LYS A 108 -18.98 -11.44 -13.73
C LYS A 108 -19.91 -10.25 -13.89
N GLY A 109 -19.37 -9.05 -14.13
CA GLY A 109 -20.10 -7.80 -14.03
C GLY A 109 -20.45 -7.44 -12.58
N ALA A 110 -20.81 -6.17 -12.35
CA ALA A 110 -21.05 -5.63 -11.01
C ALA A 110 -22.16 -6.37 -10.23
N ASP A 111 -23.22 -6.77 -10.93
CA ASP A 111 -24.46 -7.28 -10.31
C ASP A 111 -24.32 -8.70 -9.75
N GLN A 112 -23.36 -9.47 -10.27
CA GLN A 112 -23.14 -10.87 -9.85
C GLN A 112 -22.05 -11.01 -8.77
N ILE A 113 -21.51 -9.89 -8.29
CA ILE A 113 -20.46 -9.88 -7.26
C ILE A 113 -21.11 -9.88 -5.86
N PRO A 114 -20.74 -10.85 -4.99
CA PRO A 114 -21.21 -10.85 -3.61
C PRO A 114 -20.87 -9.54 -2.89
N ASN A 115 -21.73 -9.11 -1.96
CA ASN A 115 -21.58 -7.83 -1.25
C ASN A 115 -20.18 -7.65 -0.61
N TYR A 116 -19.59 -8.73 -0.07
CA TYR A 116 -18.26 -8.71 0.57
C TYR A 116 -17.08 -8.62 -0.43
N LEU A 117 -17.32 -8.74 -1.74
CA LEU A 117 -16.34 -8.53 -2.80
C LEU A 117 -16.60 -7.27 -3.63
N ARG A 118 -17.66 -6.51 -3.31
CA ARG A 118 -17.93 -5.24 -3.99
C ARG A 118 -16.79 -4.26 -3.72
N VAL A 119 -16.38 -3.54 -4.75
CA VAL A 119 -15.23 -2.62 -4.72
C VAL A 119 -15.35 -1.58 -3.61
N GLY A 120 -16.56 -1.03 -3.41
CA GLY A 120 -16.85 -0.06 -2.33
C GLY A 120 -16.61 -0.58 -0.90
N PHE A 121 -16.62 -1.90 -0.68
CA PHE A 121 -16.25 -2.52 0.59
C PHE A 121 -14.80 -3.02 0.57
N ILE A 122 -14.47 -3.88 -0.40
CA ILE A 122 -13.24 -4.68 -0.36
C ILE A 122 -11.99 -3.82 -0.54
N VAL A 123 -12.02 -2.76 -1.35
CA VAL A 123 -10.84 -1.91 -1.56
C VAL A 123 -10.52 -1.07 -0.31
N PRO A 124 -11.46 -0.31 0.27
CA PRO A 124 -11.22 0.37 1.55
C PRO A 124 -10.78 -0.60 2.65
N PHE A 125 -11.38 -1.80 2.71
CA PHE A 125 -10.98 -2.84 3.67
C PHE A 125 -9.51 -3.27 3.49
N LEU A 126 -9.10 -3.62 2.28
CA LEU A 126 -7.73 -4.06 1.99
C LEU A 126 -6.69 -2.95 2.20
N VAL A 127 -7.01 -1.72 1.80
CA VAL A 127 -6.17 -0.54 2.07
C VAL A 127 -6.02 -0.33 3.58
N SER A 128 -7.10 -0.51 4.34
CA SER A 128 -7.10 -0.38 5.79
C SER A 128 -6.24 -1.45 6.47
N VAL A 129 -6.33 -2.70 6.03
CA VAL A 129 -5.44 -3.79 6.50
C VAL A 129 -3.98 -3.45 6.19
N LEU A 130 -3.69 -2.91 5.00
CA LEU A 130 -2.35 -2.46 4.65
C LEU A 130 -1.85 -1.37 5.62
N PHE A 131 -2.67 -0.37 5.97
CA PHE A 131 -2.30 0.65 6.95
C PHE A 131 -2.05 0.08 8.35
N ILE A 132 -2.82 -0.92 8.80
CA ILE A 132 -2.57 -1.61 10.08
C ILE A 132 -1.21 -2.30 10.05
N ILE A 133 -0.88 -3.01 8.95
CA ILE A 133 0.42 -3.65 8.79
C ILE A 133 1.54 -2.59 8.82
N ILE A 134 1.43 -1.55 7.99
CA ILE A 134 2.42 -0.47 7.92
C ILE A 134 2.60 0.16 9.30
N GLY A 135 1.51 0.47 10.01
CA GLY A 135 1.54 1.07 11.33
C GLY A 135 2.22 0.19 12.38
N ASN A 136 1.88 -1.09 12.44
CA ASN A 136 2.48 -2.07 13.36
C ASN A 136 4.00 -2.20 13.20
N TYR A 137 4.51 -1.96 11.99
CA TYR A 137 5.93 -2.08 11.68
C TYR A 137 6.68 -0.75 11.59
N SER A 138 5.98 0.39 11.51
CA SER A 138 6.58 1.72 11.31
C SER A 138 7.64 2.05 12.34
N GLY A 139 7.37 1.81 13.63
CA GLY A 139 8.33 2.08 14.71
C GLY A 139 9.62 1.24 14.67
N LYS A 140 9.67 0.19 13.84
CA LYS A 140 10.83 -0.70 13.68
C LYS A 140 11.71 -0.31 12.50
N ILE A 141 11.25 0.59 11.62
CA ILE A 141 11.99 1.05 10.44
C ILE A 141 13.19 1.89 10.90
N LYS A 142 14.38 1.57 10.38
CA LYS A 142 15.59 2.36 10.63
C LYS A 142 15.75 3.47 9.59
N ASP A 143 16.51 4.50 9.95
CA ASP A 143 16.75 5.66 9.10
C ASP A 143 17.37 5.26 7.76
N ASN A 144 16.72 5.70 6.69
CA ASN A 144 17.07 5.38 5.30
C ASN A 144 16.44 6.45 4.38
N TYR A 145 16.80 6.46 3.10
CA TYR A 145 16.35 7.49 2.17
C TYR A 145 15.14 7.09 1.32
N PHE A 146 14.67 5.83 1.34
CA PHE A 146 13.59 5.36 0.47
C PHE A 146 12.26 5.05 1.18
N ILE A 147 12.28 4.63 2.44
CA ILE A 147 11.16 3.99 3.15
C ILE A 147 10.88 4.69 4.47
N GLY A 148 9.61 5.00 4.70
CA GLY A 148 9.13 5.66 5.92
C GLY A 148 8.86 7.15 5.71
N ILE A 149 8.73 7.86 6.83
CA ILE A 149 8.40 9.28 6.88
C ILE A 149 9.68 10.11 6.79
N ARG A 150 9.90 10.72 5.62
CA ARG A 150 11.14 11.41 5.24
C ARG A 150 10.95 12.92 5.19
N THR A 151 10.57 13.51 6.33
CA THR A 151 10.58 14.98 6.46
C THR A 151 12.03 15.44 6.60
N PRO A 152 12.36 16.72 6.29
CA PRO A 152 13.72 17.23 6.48
C PRO A 152 14.24 16.95 7.90
N TRP A 153 13.36 17.04 8.89
CA TRP A 153 13.66 16.83 10.30
C TRP A 153 13.97 15.37 10.67
N THR A 154 13.24 14.40 10.11
CA THR A 154 13.53 12.97 10.36
C THR A 154 14.81 12.52 9.67
N LEU A 155 15.18 13.13 8.54
CA LEU A 155 16.43 12.80 7.85
C LEU A 155 17.67 13.35 8.56
N CYS A 156 17.55 14.51 9.22
CA CYS A 156 18.64 15.15 9.97
C CYS A 156 18.89 14.53 11.35
N SER A 157 17.88 13.96 12.00
CA SER A 157 18.03 13.38 13.35
C SER A 157 17.43 11.97 13.46
N LYS A 158 18.28 11.01 13.84
CA LYS A 158 17.85 9.62 14.14
C LYS A 158 16.87 9.57 15.30
N GLU A 159 17.00 10.43 16.29
CA GLU A 159 16.08 10.48 17.42
C GLU A 159 14.68 10.94 16.97
N VAL A 160 14.62 12.02 16.17
CA VAL A 160 13.38 12.52 15.57
C VAL A 160 12.76 11.45 14.67
N TRP A 161 13.57 10.73 13.88
CA TRP A 161 13.13 9.59 13.08
C TRP A 161 12.38 8.56 13.92
N TYR A 162 12.99 8.06 15.00
CA TYR A 162 12.40 7.02 15.84
C TYR A 162 11.12 7.48 16.53
N LYS A 163 11.13 8.70 17.11
CA LYS A 163 9.94 9.27 17.77
C LYS A 163 8.78 9.44 16.79
N THR A 164 9.06 9.98 15.60
CA THR A 164 8.06 10.20 14.54
C THR A 164 7.47 8.89 14.04
N HIS A 165 8.31 7.88 13.77
CA HIS A 165 7.83 6.57 13.28
C HIS A 165 7.06 5.79 14.34
N ARG A 166 7.39 5.96 15.64
CA ARG A 166 6.63 5.37 16.74
C ARG A 166 5.23 5.99 16.86
N LEU A 167 5.11 7.31 16.69
CA LEU A 167 3.81 7.98 16.64
C LEU A 167 3.01 7.56 15.41
N ALA A 168 3.64 7.61 14.23
CA ALA A 168 3.03 7.19 12.98
C ALA A 168 2.50 5.76 13.03
N GLY A 169 3.23 4.86 13.68
CA GLY A 169 2.78 3.49 13.88
C GLY A 169 1.40 3.40 14.54
N LYS A 170 1.19 4.16 15.61
CA LYS A 170 -0.10 4.22 16.31
C LYS A 170 -1.19 4.83 15.43
N LEU A 171 -0.88 5.95 14.78
CA LEU A 171 -1.85 6.70 13.98
C LEU A 171 -2.29 5.91 12.74
N PHE A 172 -1.38 5.23 12.05
CA PHE A 172 -1.73 4.37 10.91
C PHE A 172 -2.54 3.13 11.31
N VAL A 173 -2.28 2.54 12.48
CA VAL A 173 -3.15 1.47 13.01
C VAL A 173 -4.55 2.01 13.29
N ILE A 174 -4.67 3.18 13.91
CA ILE A 174 -5.98 3.82 14.16
C ILE A 174 -6.70 4.13 12.83
N THR A 175 -6.00 4.72 11.85
CA THR A 175 -6.54 4.97 10.50
C THR A 175 -7.04 3.69 9.84
N GLY A 176 -6.28 2.59 9.93
CA GLY A 176 -6.73 1.32 9.39
C GLY A 176 -7.93 0.75 10.14
N ILE A 177 -8.01 0.87 11.46
CA ILE A 177 -9.21 0.43 12.22
C ILE A 177 -10.44 1.26 11.81
N LEU A 178 -10.30 2.59 11.74
CA LEU A 178 -11.38 3.47 11.28
C LEU A 178 -11.80 3.17 9.85
N GLY A 179 -10.84 2.86 8.96
CA GLY A 179 -11.11 2.49 7.58
C GLY A 179 -11.82 1.13 7.45
N ILE A 180 -11.49 0.14 8.29
CA ILE A 180 -12.25 -1.13 8.36
C ILE A 180 -13.69 -0.85 8.79
N ILE A 181 -13.89 -0.06 9.85
CA ILE A 181 -15.24 0.31 10.31
C ILE A 181 -15.99 1.03 9.18
N GLY A 182 -15.34 1.99 8.52
CA GLY A 182 -15.92 2.74 7.40
C GLY A 182 -16.27 1.86 6.21
N SER A 183 -15.47 0.84 5.91
CA SER A 183 -15.73 -0.08 4.80
C SER A 183 -17.08 -0.77 4.92
N LEU A 184 -17.55 -1.06 6.15
CA LEU A 184 -18.86 -1.67 6.40
C LEU A 184 -20.04 -0.79 5.92
N PHE A 185 -19.85 0.52 5.90
CA PHE A 185 -20.86 1.50 5.46
C PHE A 185 -20.70 1.93 4.00
N GLN A 186 -19.53 1.67 3.40
CA GLN A 186 -19.20 2.00 2.00
C GLN A 186 -19.33 3.51 1.69
N GLY A 187 -19.11 3.90 0.43
CA GLY A 187 -19.37 5.25 -0.06
C GLY A 187 -18.62 6.36 0.67
N MET A 188 -19.33 7.47 0.90
CA MET A 188 -18.76 8.68 1.54
C MET A 188 -18.29 8.43 2.97
N ILE A 189 -18.94 7.54 3.72
CA ILE A 189 -18.55 7.22 5.10
C ILE A 189 -17.21 6.49 5.11
N ALA A 190 -17.04 5.48 4.25
CA ALA A 190 -15.77 4.78 4.07
C ALA A 190 -14.64 5.75 3.66
N PHE A 191 -14.94 6.64 2.71
CA PHE A 191 -14.01 7.67 2.24
C PHE A 191 -13.58 8.62 3.36
N ILE A 192 -14.51 9.21 4.10
CA ILE A 192 -14.20 10.15 5.20
C ILE A 192 -13.40 9.46 6.29
N LEU A 193 -13.79 8.26 6.73
CA LEU A 193 -13.10 7.56 7.81
C LEU A 193 -11.69 7.13 7.41
N LEU A 194 -11.49 6.64 6.19
CA LEU A 194 -10.17 6.24 5.73
C LEU A 194 -9.29 7.44 5.35
N ILE A 195 -9.73 8.25 4.39
CA ILE A 195 -8.94 9.37 3.84
C ILE A 195 -8.85 10.51 4.84
N GLY A 196 -9.94 10.87 5.51
CA GLY A 196 -9.94 11.93 6.52
C GLY A 196 -9.01 11.61 7.69
N SER A 197 -9.08 10.39 8.24
CA SER A 197 -8.17 9.99 9.32
C SER A 197 -6.71 9.87 8.86
N LEU A 198 -6.48 9.47 7.60
CA LEU A 198 -5.14 9.44 7.01
C LEU A 198 -4.55 10.85 6.90
N LEU A 199 -5.30 11.82 6.37
CA LEU A 199 -4.86 13.20 6.24
C LEU A 199 -4.54 13.83 7.61
N ILE A 200 -5.40 13.60 8.60
CA ILE A 200 -5.15 14.03 9.99
C ILE A 200 -3.87 13.38 10.51
N SER A 201 -3.70 12.07 10.33
CA SER A 201 -2.51 11.34 10.78
C SER A 201 -1.24 11.90 10.15
N VAL A 202 -1.22 12.10 8.83
CA VAL A 202 -0.06 12.67 8.12
C VAL A 202 0.24 14.10 8.59
N GLY A 203 -0.78 14.93 8.79
CA GLY A 203 -0.63 16.28 9.33
C GLY A 203 -0.02 16.28 10.73
N VAL A 204 -0.55 15.45 11.63
CA VAL A 204 -0.04 15.30 13.00
C VAL A 204 1.40 14.77 13.02
N ILE A 205 1.70 13.75 12.22
CA ILE A 205 3.05 13.18 12.10
C ILE A 205 4.06 14.24 11.63
N THR A 206 3.69 15.00 10.60
CA THR A 206 4.56 16.03 10.02
C THR A 206 4.82 17.14 11.02
N LEU A 207 3.77 17.68 11.64
CA LEU A 207 3.89 18.69 12.69
C LEU A 207 4.71 18.18 13.88
N TYR A 208 4.46 16.96 14.33
CA TYR A 208 5.20 16.35 15.42
C TYR A 208 6.69 16.23 15.11
N SER A 209 7.05 15.84 13.88
CA SER A 209 8.45 15.72 13.47
C SER A 209 9.18 17.08 13.48
N TYR A 210 8.51 18.17 13.10
CA TYR A 210 9.04 19.53 13.24
C TYR A 210 9.25 19.94 14.69
N LEU A 211 8.21 19.76 15.51
CA LEU A 211 8.25 20.15 16.93
C LEU A 211 9.33 19.39 17.69
N GLN A 212 9.51 18.10 17.39
CA GLN A 212 10.54 17.29 18.03
C GLN A 212 11.95 17.73 17.64
N TYR A 213 12.15 18.15 16.40
CA TYR A 213 13.43 18.70 15.95
C TYR A 213 13.74 20.08 16.55
N GLN A 214 12.73 20.96 16.66
CA GLN A 214 12.88 22.24 17.36
C GLN A 214 13.27 22.06 18.83
N LYS A 215 12.71 21.07 19.51
CA LYS A 215 13.09 20.72 20.90
C LYS A 215 14.54 20.24 20.98
N GLU A 216 14.99 19.44 20.01
CA GLU A 216 16.36 18.95 19.96
C GLU A 216 17.37 20.09 19.75
N ILE A 217 17.06 21.07 18.90
CA ILE A 217 17.93 22.24 18.70
C ILE A 217 17.98 23.11 19.94
N LYS A 218 16.83 23.41 20.57
CA LYS A 218 16.78 24.28 21.75
C LYS A 218 17.38 23.67 23.02
N GLY A 219 17.52 22.34 23.06
CA GLY A 219 18.11 21.62 24.19
C GLY A 219 19.61 21.33 24.03
N LYS A 220 20.22 21.74 22.91
CA LYS A 220 21.67 21.78 22.69
C LYS A 220 22.17 23.19 22.97
#